data_AF-A0A842NTZ9-F1
#
_entry.id   AF-A0A842NTZ9-F1
#
_cell.length_a   1.000
_cell.length_b   1.000
_cell.length_c   1.000
_cell.angle_alpha   90.00
_cell.angle_beta   90.00
_cell.angle_gamma   90.00
#
_symmetry.space_group_name_H-M   'P 1'
#
loop_
_entity.id
_entity.type
_entity.pdbx_description
1 polymer ?
#
loop_
_entity_poly.entity_id
_entity_poly.type
_entity_poly.pdbx_seq_one_letter_code
_entity_poly.pdbx_strand_id
1 'polypeptide(L)'
;MILQVAQVLGGDNSDIGMILQTLFSLSFIIYLFYAQRIQAMTMLRQVEVTLRKVKTIKDEGRRVSIEMVKEVGKPERDPTPDVDRFLEQFVISPVSMDPAGIMGKLDQLINVSDYT
;
A
#
# COMPACT_ATOMS: atom_id res chain seq x y z
N MET A 1 18.15 -20.82 11.03
CA MET A 1 17.37 -22.08 11.23
C MET A 1 16.65 -22.59 9.97
N ILE A 2 16.85 -22.03 8.78
CA ILE A 2 16.26 -22.56 7.52
C ILE A 2 17.18 -23.64 6.89
N LEU A 3 18.46 -23.67 7.29
CA LEU A 3 19.49 -24.57 6.75
C LEU A 3 19.37 -26.03 7.24
N GLN A 4 18.65 -26.30 8.33
CA GLN A 4 18.52 -27.65 8.89
C GLN A 4 17.48 -28.51 8.15
N VAL A 5 16.46 -27.91 7.51
CA VAL A 5 15.45 -28.66 6.75
C VAL A 5 16.08 -29.28 5.48
N ALA A 6 17.11 -28.64 4.92
CA ALA A 6 17.88 -29.21 3.81
C ALA A 6 18.70 -30.45 4.21
N GLN A 7 19.13 -30.56 5.47
CA GLN A 7 19.96 -31.68 5.95
C GLN A 7 19.16 -32.94 6.30
N VAL A 8 17.84 -32.84 6.47
CA VAL A 8 16.95 -34.00 6.62
C VAL A 8 16.69 -34.70 5.27
N LEU A 9 17.04 -34.06 4.16
CA LEU A 9 16.95 -34.61 2.80
C LEU A 9 18.29 -35.19 2.31
N GLY A 10 19.26 -35.40 3.20
CA GLY A 10 20.51 -36.10 2.91
C GLY A 10 20.25 -37.59 2.76
N GLY A 11 19.99 -38.01 1.52
CA GLY A 11 19.62 -39.37 1.17
C GLY A 11 20.69 -40.42 1.49
N ASP A 12 20.22 -41.58 1.96
CA ASP A 12 20.94 -42.83 1.74
C ASP A 12 21.21 -42.97 0.24
N ASN A 13 22.44 -43.33 -0.14
CA ASN A 13 22.87 -43.58 -1.52
C ASN A 13 22.24 -44.85 -2.15
N SER A 14 21.10 -45.29 -1.63
CA SER A 14 20.31 -46.42 -2.15
C SER A 14 19.31 -45.90 -3.18
N ASP A 15 19.06 -46.66 -4.25
CA ASP A 15 18.08 -46.30 -5.30
C ASP A 15 16.69 -45.99 -4.73
N ILE A 16 16.31 -46.66 -3.63
CA ILE A 16 15.07 -46.43 -2.88
C ILE A 16 15.06 -45.03 -2.22
N GLY A 17 16.19 -44.58 -1.68
CA GLY A 17 16.34 -43.26 -1.09
C GLY A 17 16.19 -42.14 -2.12
N MET A 18 16.77 -42.33 -3.31
CA MET A 18 16.64 -41.37 -4.42
C MET A 18 15.18 -41.24 -4.91
N ILE A 19 14.45 -42.36 -5.01
CA ILE A 19 13.03 -42.38 -5.38
C ILE A 19 12.19 -41.65 -4.33
N LEU A 20 12.41 -41.93 -3.05
CA LEU A 20 11.66 -41.30 -1.95
C LEU A 20 11.93 -39.78 -1.88
N GLN A 21 13.20 -39.38 -2.04
CA GLN A 21 13.60 -37.97 -2.06
C GLN A 21 12.99 -37.22 -3.25
N THR A 22 12.91 -37.86 -4.42
CA THR A 22 12.29 -37.29 -5.62
C THR A 22 10.79 -37.08 -5.40
N LEU A 23 10.10 -38.07 -4.84
CA LEU A 23 8.68 -37.98 -4.50
C LEU A 23 8.39 -36.87 -3.47
N PHE A 24 9.22 -36.77 -2.44
CA PHE A 24 9.12 -35.71 -1.45
C PHE A 24 9.34 -34.32 -2.05
N SER A 25 10.35 -34.19 -2.91
CA SER A 25 10.65 -32.93 -3.60
C SER A 25 9.51 -32.49 -4.52
N LEU A 26 8.88 -33.44 -5.24
CA LEU A 26 7.72 -33.15 -6.09
C LEU A 26 6.51 -32.67 -5.28
N SER A 27 6.24 -33.32 -4.14
CA SER A 27 5.20 -32.91 -3.20
C SER A 27 5.45 -31.50 -2.63
N PHE A 28 6.72 -31.20 -2.33
CA PHE A 28 7.11 -29.89 -1.81
C PHE A 28 6.91 -28.77 -2.83
N ILE A 29 7.19 -29.02 -4.11
CA ILE A 29 6.95 -28.05 -5.19
C ILE A 29 5.45 -27.71 -5.27
N ILE A 30 4.58 -28.71 -5.21
CA ILE A 30 3.13 -28.50 -5.19
C ILE A 30 2.74 -27.64 -3.99
N TYR A 31 3.26 -27.97 -2.80
CA TYR A 31 3.00 -27.21 -1.59
C TYR A 31 3.41 -25.73 -1.69
N LEU A 32 4.56 -25.42 -2.30
CA LEU A 32 5.03 -24.02 -2.45
C LEU A 32 4.06 -23.15 -3.25
N PHE A 33 3.43 -23.69 -4.31
CA PHE A 33 2.42 -22.95 -5.07
C PHE A 33 1.19 -22.60 -4.21
N TYR A 34 0.77 -23.51 -3.33
CA TYR A 34 -0.34 -23.25 -2.40
C TYR A 34 0.07 -22.30 -1.27
N ALA A 35 1.30 -22.41 -0.77
CA ALA A 35 1.81 -21.56 0.31
C ALA A 35 1.81 -20.07 -0.10
N GLN A 36 2.19 -19.76 -1.34
CA GLN A 36 2.15 -18.38 -1.86
C GLN A 36 0.73 -17.79 -1.85
N ARG A 37 -0.30 -18.59 -2.18
CA ARG A 37 -1.70 -18.13 -2.14
C ARG A 37 -2.14 -17.79 -0.72
N ILE A 38 -1.76 -18.62 0.25
CA ILE A 38 -2.07 -18.40 1.67
C ILE A 38 -1.35 -17.14 2.20
N GLN A 39 -0.10 -16.93 1.78
CA GLN A 39 0.67 -15.73 2.13
C GLN A 39 0.00 -14.46 1.60
N ALA A 40 -0.43 -14.46 0.33
CA ALA A 40 -1.14 -13.33 -0.27
C ALA A 40 -2.45 -13.00 0.47
N MET A 41 -3.24 -14.02 0.83
CA MET A 41 -4.47 -13.82 1.63
C MET A 41 -4.17 -13.22 3.01
N THR A 42 -3.06 -13.63 3.63
CA THR A 42 -2.65 -13.10 4.94
C THR A 42 -2.18 -11.65 4.83
N MET A 43 -1.41 -11.32 3.79
CA MET A 43 -1.01 -9.95 3.49
C MET A 43 -2.23 -9.04 3.26
N LEU A 44 -3.22 -9.51 2.49
CA LEU A 44 -4.45 -8.74 2.25
C LEU A 44 -5.21 -8.45 3.55
N ARG A 45 -5.31 -9.43 4.46
CA ARG A 45 -5.91 -9.22 5.79
C ARG A 45 -5.14 -8.19 6.62
N GLN A 46 -3.81 -8.18 6.57
CA GLN A 46 -3.02 -7.19 7.29
C GLN A 46 -3.28 -5.78 6.74
N VAL A 47 -3.38 -5.63 5.42
CA VAL A 47 -3.76 -4.37 4.77
C VAL A 47 -5.16 -3.95 5.21
N GLU A 48 -6.14 -4.85 5.21
CA GLU A 48 -7.50 -4.58 5.67
C GLU A 48 -7.54 -4.07 7.12
N VAL A 49 -6.83 -4.74 8.03
CA VAL A 49 -6.75 -4.34 9.45
C VAL A 49 -6.11 -2.96 9.60
N THR A 50 -5.06 -2.69 8.82
CA THR A 50 -4.37 -1.39 8.85
C THR A 50 -5.29 -0.29 8.33
N LEU A 51 -5.98 -0.52 7.21
CA LEU A 51 -6.97 0.40 6.66
C LEU A 51 -8.11 0.66 7.64
N ARG A 52 -8.57 -0.37 8.35
CA ARG A 52 -9.61 -0.22 9.39
C ARG A 52 -9.15 0.70 10.52
N LYS A 53 -7.90 0.55 10.99
CA LYS A 53 -7.32 1.44 12.02
C LYS A 53 -7.21 2.88 11.51
N VAL A 54 -6.72 3.08 10.28
CA VAL A 54 -6.62 4.40 9.66
C VAL A 54 -8.00 5.06 9.55
N LYS A 55 -9.02 4.30 9.16
CA LYS A 55 -10.40 4.79 9.11
C LYS A 55 -10.88 5.24 10.50
N THR A 56 -10.65 4.45 11.54
CA THR A 56 -11.01 4.83 12.92
C THR A 56 -10.34 6.14 13.34
N ILE A 57 -9.04 6.29 13.08
CA ILE A 57 -8.31 7.53 13.40
C ILE A 57 -8.85 8.72 12.61
N LYS A 58 -9.16 8.53 11.31
CA LYS A 58 -9.79 9.56 10.48
C LYS A 58 -11.14 10.01 11.06
N ASP A 59 -11.98 9.06 11.42
CA ASP A 59 -13.33 9.33 11.93
C ASP A 59 -13.28 10.04 13.31
N GLU A 60 -12.36 9.62 14.18
CA GLU A 60 -12.10 10.29 15.46
C GLU A 60 -11.54 11.70 15.26
N GLY A 61 -10.57 11.87 14.37
CA GLY A 61 -10.00 13.17 14.02
C GLY A 61 -11.06 14.14 13.52
N ARG A 62 -11.94 13.67 12.62
CA ARG A 62 -13.09 14.45 12.14
C ARG A 62 -14.00 14.89 13.28
N ARG A 63 -14.34 13.98 14.20
CA ARG A 63 -15.21 14.29 15.35
C ARG A 63 -14.57 15.37 16.25
N VAL A 64 -13.30 15.19 16.60
CA VAL A 64 -12.55 16.13 17.45
C VAL A 64 -12.39 17.49 16.78
N SER A 65 -12.09 17.53 15.48
CA SER A 65 -11.98 18.79 14.73
C SER A 65 -13.30 19.58 14.73
N ILE A 66 -14.44 18.91 14.52
CA ILE A 66 -15.76 19.56 14.54
C ILE A 66 -16.08 20.09 15.95
N GLU A 67 -15.78 19.31 16.99
CA GLU A 67 -16.00 19.67 18.39
C GLU A 67 -15.18 20.92 18.77
N MET A 68 -13.88 20.92 18.45
CA MET A 68 -13.00 22.06 18.71
C MET A 68 -13.41 23.33 17.96
N VAL A 69 -13.84 23.22 16.69
CA VAL A 69 -14.31 24.38 15.92
C VAL A 69 -15.60 24.95 16.51
N LYS A 70 -16.49 24.09 17.04
CA LYS A 70 -17.71 24.54 17.74
C LYS A 70 -17.40 25.24 19.06
N GLU A 71 -16.46 24.72 19.85
CA GLU A 71 -16.10 25.29 21.16
C GLU A 71 -15.35 26.62 21.06
N VAL A 72 -14.34 26.70 20.19
CA VAL A 72 -13.47 27.89 20.07
C VAL A 72 -14.08 28.96 19.16
N GLY A 73 -14.71 28.55 18.06
CA GLY A 73 -15.18 29.46 17.02
C GLY A 73 -16.57 30.05 17.25
N LYS A 74 -17.44 29.39 18.04
CA LYS A 74 -18.88 29.72 18.19
C LYS A 74 -19.54 30.18 16.87
N PRO A 75 -19.42 29.41 15.78
CA PRO A 75 -19.85 29.85 14.46
C PRO A 75 -21.38 30.00 14.40
N GLU A 76 -21.87 31.02 13.70
CA GLU A 76 -23.31 31.22 13.43
C GLU A 76 -23.90 30.16 12.48
N ARG A 77 -23.04 29.44 11.74
CA ARG A 77 -23.39 28.34 10.81
C ARG A 77 -22.72 27.04 11.24
N ASP A 78 -23.33 25.92 10.84
CA ASP A 78 -22.74 24.59 11.06
C ASP A 78 -21.37 24.47 10.35
N PRO A 79 -20.27 24.26 11.10
CA PRO A 79 -18.92 24.19 10.54
C PRO A 79 -18.58 22.84 9.90
N THR A 80 -19.46 21.85 10.04
CA THR A 80 -19.26 20.47 9.54
C THR A 80 -18.80 20.39 8.06
N PRO A 81 -19.46 21.03 7.08
CA PRO A 81 -19.06 20.93 5.67
C PRO A 81 -17.71 21.60 5.35
N ASP A 82 -17.31 22.61 6.12
CA ASP A 82 -16.04 23.30 5.92
C ASP A 82 -14.87 22.50 6.49
N VAL A 83 -15.08 21.89 7.66
CA VAL A 83 -14.11 20.98 8.28
C VAL A 83 -13.92 19.72 7.43
N ASP A 84 -15.00 19.15 6.91
CA ASP A 84 -14.91 17.97 6.03
C ASP A 84 -14.10 18.25 4.78
N ARG A 85 -14.39 19.36 4.10
CA ARG A 85 -13.65 19.79 2.91
C ARG A 85 -12.17 20.02 3.18
N PHE A 86 -11.83 20.57 4.35
CA PHE A 86 -10.44 20.74 4.75
C PHE A 86 -9.74 19.41 5.06
N LEU A 87 -10.41 18.50 5.78
CA LEU A 87 -9.85 17.18 6.12
C LEU A 87 -9.72 16.26 4.91
N GLU A 88 -10.54 16.45 3.89
CA GLU A 88 -10.46 15.71 2.62
C GLU A 88 -9.50 16.35 1.61
N GLN A 89 -9.02 17.56 1.86
CA GLN A 89 -8.05 18.24 1.01
C GLN A 89 -6.66 17.61 1.18
N PHE A 90 -6.23 16.85 0.19
CA PHE A 90 -4.84 16.42 0.06
C PHE A 90 -4.13 17.32 -0.96
N VAL A 91 -3.09 18.02 -0.50
CA VAL A 91 -2.21 18.78 -1.39
C VAL A 91 -1.21 17.81 -1.99
N ILE A 92 -1.38 17.49 -3.28
CA ILE A 92 -0.34 16.80 -4.04
C ILE A 92 0.76 17.82 -4.28
N SER A 93 1.87 17.71 -3.56
CA SER A 93 3.07 18.47 -3.89
C SER A 93 3.42 18.18 -5.35
N PRO A 94 3.68 19.21 -6.18
CA PRO A 94 4.12 18.95 -7.54
C PRO A 94 5.37 18.08 -7.45
N VAL A 95 5.32 16.88 -8.06
CA VAL A 95 6.52 16.10 -8.27
C VAL A 95 7.46 17.02 -9.05
N SER A 96 8.64 17.25 -8.49
CA SER A 96 9.63 18.19 -8.98
C SER A 96 9.74 18.10 -10.51
N MET A 97 9.26 19.14 -11.19
CA MET A 97 9.37 19.35 -12.63
C MET A 97 9.19 18.08 -13.48
N ASP A 98 7.95 17.85 -13.89
CA ASP A 98 7.65 17.47 -15.27
C ASP A 98 8.63 16.47 -15.93
N PRO A 99 8.40 15.16 -15.76
CA PRO A 99 9.25 14.13 -16.36
C PRO A 99 9.27 14.14 -17.91
N ALA A 100 8.45 14.98 -18.56
CA ALA A 100 8.30 15.04 -20.01
C ALA A 100 8.69 16.39 -20.65
N GLY A 101 9.14 17.38 -19.87
CA GLY A 101 9.52 18.71 -20.39
C GLY A 101 8.37 19.48 -21.06
N ILE A 102 7.12 19.15 -20.74
CA ILE A 102 5.90 19.89 -21.07
C ILE A 102 5.99 21.37 -20.70
N MET A 103 6.60 21.73 -19.56
CA MET A 103 6.75 23.14 -19.15
C MET A 103 7.61 23.94 -20.12
N GLY A 104 8.69 23.35 -20.68
CA GLY A 104 9.49 24.03 -21.71
C GLY A 104 8.72 24.20 -23.02
N LYS A 105 7.84 23.25 -23.36
CA LYS A 105 6.97 23.36 -24.55
C LYS A 105 5.88 24.41 -24.35
N LEU A 106 5.32 24.51 -23.14
CA LEU A 106 4.32 25.50 -22.78
C LEU A 106 4.91 26.92 -22.81
N ASP A 107 6.12 27.09 -22.26
CA ASP A 107 6.86 28.35 -22.31
C ASP A 107 7.09 28.82 -23.75
N GLN A 108 7.46 27.89 -24.65
CA GLN A 108 7.66 28.21 -26.06
C GLN A 108 6.36 28.56 -26.80
N LEU A 109 5.22 27.95 -26.46
CA LEU A 109 3.92 28.31 -27.04
C LEU A 109 3.46 29.70 -26.59
N ILE A 110 3.65 30.04 -25.32
CA ILE A 110 3.33 31.37 -24.76
C ILE A 110 4.23 32.43 -25.41
N ASN A 111 5.53 32.14 -25.56
CA ASN A 111 6.46 33.07 -26.20
C ASN A 111 6.05 33.34 -27.66
N VAL A 112 5.63 32.31 -28.42
CA VAL A 112 5.20 32.49 -29.81
C VAL A 112 3.89 33.27 -29.93
N SER A 113 2.96 33.15 -28.97
CA SER A 113 1.72 33.95 -29.00
C SER A 113 1.96 35.43 -28.74
N ASP A 114 2.98 35.81 -27.95
CA ASP A 114 3.26 37.22 -27.64
C ASP A 114 3.93 37.98 -28.81
N TYR A 115 4.42 37.27 -29.83
CA TYR A 115 4.97 37.88 -31.06
C TYR A 115 3.93 38.05 -32.19
N THR A 116 2.64 37.77 -31.96
CA THR A 116 1.54 37.99 -32.92
C THR A 116 0.53 38.99 -32.35
#